data_AF-A0A377CKA9-F1
#
_entry.id   AF-A0A377CKA9-F1
#
_cell.length_a   1.000
_cell.length_b   1.000
_cell.length_c   1.000
_cell.angle_alpha   90.00
_cell.angle_beta   90.00
_cell.angle_gamma   90.00
#
_symmetry.space_group_name_H-M   'P 1'
#
loop_
_entity.id
_entity.type
_entity.pdbx_description
1 polymer ?
#
loop_
_entity_poly.entity_id
_entity_poly.type
_entity_poly.pdbx_seq_one_letter_code
_entity_poly.pdbx_strand_id
1 'polypeptide(L)' 'MNVLLAEAKVPYDIVLEMDEINDDFADTDTVLVIGANDTVNPAAQDDPKSRLLYACAGSVESAERDCL' A
#
# COMPACT_ATOMS: atom_id res chain seq x y z
N MET A 1 2.53 -4.44 -10.95
CA MET A 1 3.98 -4.73 -10.86
C MET A 1 4.32 -6.21 -11.08
N ASN A 2 3.30 -7.08 -11.22
CA ASN A 2 3.43 -8.53 -11.12
C ASN A 2 4.41 -9.14 -12.14
N VAL A 3 4.47 -8.62 -13.37
CA VAL A 3 5.42 -9.08 -14.42
C VAL A 3 6.88 -8.83 -14.03
N LEU A 4 7.21 -7.65 -13.52
CA LEU A 4 8.60 -7.31 -13.14
C LEU A 4 9.06 -8.13 -11.91
N LEU A 5 8.14 -8.41 -10.99
CA LEU A 5 8.41 -9.27 -9.83
C LEU A 5 8.64 -10.72 -10.25
N ALA A 6 7.89 -11.19 -11.26
CA ALA A 6 8.10 -12.51 -11.86
C ALA A 6 9.46 -12.63 -12.54
N GLU A 7 9.89 -11.59 -13.27
CA GLU A 7 11.23 -11.51 -13.88
C GLU A 7 12.34 -11.54 -12.82
N ALA A 8 12.11 -10.90 -11.68
CA ALA A 8 13.01 -10.93 -10.52
C ALA A 8 12.94 -12.24 -9.70
N LYS A 9 12.12 -13.21 -10.12
CA LYS A 9 11.89 -14.52 -9.47
C LYS A 9 11.35 -14.40 -8.04
N VAL A 10 10.53 -13.39 -7.78
CA VAL A 10 9.81 -13.28 -6.50
C VAL A 10 8.71 -14.35 -6.46
N PRO A 11 8.64 -15.16 -5.39
CA PRO A 11 7.56 -16.13 -5.20
C PRO A 11 6.18 -15.45 -5.15
N TYR A 12 5.16 -16.03 -5.80
CA TYR A 12 3.83 -15.42 -5.87
C TYR A 12 2.98 -15.61 -4.60
N ASP A 13 3.36 -16.55 -3.74
CA ASP A 13 2.72 -16.80 -2.45
C ASP A 13 2.90 -15.64 -1.46
N ILE A 14 3.92 -14.80 -1.66
CA ILE A 14 4.18 -13.59 -0.85
C ILE A 14 3.75 -12.29 -1.56
N VAL A 15 3.23 -12.37 -2.77
CA VAL A 15 2.72 -11.21 -3.52
C VAL A 15 1.21 -11.15 -3.32
N LEU A 16 0.77 -10.20 -2.51
CA LEU A 16 -0.64 -9.99 -2.19
C LEU A 16 -1.21 -8.83 -3.00
N GLU A 17 -2.48 -8.93 -3.33
CA GLU A 17 -3.23 -7.82 -3.96
C GLU A 17 -3.66 -6.80 -2.89
N MET A 18 -4.02 -5.59 -3.34
CA MET A 18 -4.31 -4.45 -2.44
C MET A 18 -5.42 -4.75 -1.42
N ASP A 19 -6.49 -5.40 -1.86
CA ASP A 19 -7.65 -5.70 -1.00
C ASP A 19 -7.35 -6.80 0.03
N GLU A 20 -6.33 -7.62 -0.20
CA GLU A 20 -5.96 -8.73 0.69
C GLU A 20 -5.02 -8.27 1.81
N ILE A 21 -4.13 -7.33 1.54
CA ILE A 21 -3.10 -6.86 2.50
C ILE A 21 -3.55 -5.65 3.32
N ASN A 22 -4.57 -4.91 2.88
CA ASN A 22 -4.93 -3.64 3.50
C ASN A 22 -5.30 -3.76 4.99
N ASP A 23 -5.97 -4.85 5.38
CA ASP A 23 -6.37 -5.10 6.77
C ASP A 23 -5.17 -5.48 7.66
N ASP A 24 -4.12 -6.06 7.07
CA ASP A 24 -2.91 -6.53 7.78
C ASP A 24 -1.93 -5.38 8.09
N PHE A 25 -2.12 -4.20 7.47
CA PHE A 25 -1.22 -3.07 7.72
C PHE A 25 -1.26 -2.60 9.18
N ALA A 26 -2.40 -2.70 9.87
CA ALA A 26 -2.51 -2.29 11.28
C ALA A 26 -1.58 -3.10 12.21
N ASP A 27 -1.34 -4.37 11.88
CA ASP A 27 -0.48 -5.28 12.64
C ASP A 27 0.98 -5.28 12.13
N THR A 28 1.33 -4.41 11.18
CA THR A 28 2.66 -4.36 10.55
C THR A 28 3.55 -3.30 11.18
N ASP A 29 4.71 -3.69 11.73
CA ASP A 29 5.63 -2.75 12.40
C ASP A 29 6.30 -1.73 11.46
N THR A 30 6.54 -2.10 10.20
CA THR A 30 7.30 -1.27 9.25
C THR A 30 6.91 -1.58 7.81
N VAL A 31 6.67 -0.51 7.04
CA VAL A 31 6.36 -0.59 5.60
C VAL A 31 7.46 0.09 4.78
N LEU A 32 8.05 -0.63 3.82
CA LEU A 32 9.04 -0.08 2.89
C LEU A 32 8.39 0.24 1.54
N VAL A 33 8.19 1.53 1.28
CA VAL A 33 7.62 2.01 0.02
C VAL A 33 8.74 2.24 -1.01
N ILE A 34 8.71 1.50 -2.13
CA ILE A 34 9.69 1.64 -3.22
C ILE A 34 9.00 2.07 -4.50
N GLY A 35 9.37 3.25 -5.01
CA GLY A 35 8.91 3.74 -6.31
C GLY A 35 7.40 4.00 -6.42
N ALA A 36 6.68 4.02 -5.30
CA ALA A 36 5.28 4.38 -5.21
C ALA A 36 5.13 5.79 -4.60
N ASN A 37 4.12 6.52 -5.06
CA ASN A 37 3.81 7.87 -4.59
C ASN A 37 2.29 8.04 -4.50
N ASP A 38 1.60 8.00 -5.65
CA ASP A 38 0.16 8.23 -5.69
C ASP A 38 -0.64 7.06 -5.10
N THR A 39 -0.16 5.83 -5.23
CA THR A 39 -0.83 4.60 -4.74
C THR A 39 -0.72 4.40 -3.23
N VAL A 40 -0.03 5.29 -2.52
CA VAL A 40 0.10 5.27 -1.06
C VAL A 40 -0.31 6.62 -0.45
N ASN A 41 -0.91 7.51 -1.26
CA ASN A 41 -1.21 8.86 -0.85
C ASN A 41 -2.55 8.92 -0.09
N PRO A 42 -2.57 9.31 1.20
CA PRO A 42 -3.80 9.37 1.99
C PRO A 42 -4.79 10.44 1.48
N ALA A 43 -4.31 11.42 0.70
CA ALA A 43 -5.18 12.40 0.05
C ALA A 43 -6.15 11.78 -0.97
N ALA A 44 -5.97 10.50 -1.33
CA ALA A 44 -6.93 9.76 -2.14
C ALA A 44 -8.20 9.37 -1.37
N GLN A 45 -8.16 9.31 -0.03
CA GLN A 45 -9.31 8.91 0.80
C GLN A 45 -10.04 10.12 1.39
N ASP A 46 -9.29 11.10 1.89
CA ASP A 46 -9.84 12.11 2.81
C ASP A 46 -9.88 13.54 2.28
N ASP A 47 -9.20 13.85 1.17
CA ASP A 47 -9.15 15.21 0.64
C ASP A 47 -10.03 15.39 -0.60
N PRO A 48 -11.24 15.97 -0.46
CA PRO A 48 -12.13 16.19 -1.59
C PRO A 48 -11.60 17.18 -2.64
N LYS A 49 -10.53 17.92 -2.35
CA LYS A 49 -9.86 18.82 -3.30
C LYS A 49 -8.68 18.14 -4.01
N SER A 50 -8.28 16.95 -3.58
CA SER A 50 -7.22 16.19 -4.20
C SER A 50 -7.62 15.72 -5.59
N ARG A 51 -6.67 15.75 -6.53
CA ARG A 51 -6.84 15.15 -7.87
C ARG A 51 -6.88 13.62 -7.84
N LEU A 52 -6.56 13.02 -6.68
CA LEU A 52 -6.51 11.58 -6.45
C LEU A 52 -7.69 11.06 -5.62
N LEU A 53 -8.65 11.92 -5.24
CA LEU A 53 -9.80 11.48 -4.45
C LEU A 53 -10.51 10.28 -5.12
N TYR A 54 -10.70 9.21 -4.36
CA TYR A 54 -11.20 7.89 -4.77
C TYR A 54 -10.27 7.03 -5.63
N ALA A 55 -8.99 7.41 -5.79
CA ALA A 55 -7.99 6.50 -6.37
C ALA A 55 -7.70 5.34 -5.39
N CYS A 56 -7.40 4.16 -5.92
CA CYS A 56 -6.96 3.02 -5.12
C CYS A 56 -5.60 3.33 -4.48
N ALA A 57 -5.61 3.70 -3.20
CA ALA A 57 -4.42 3.91 -2.39
C ALA A 57 -4.41 2.93 -1.22
N GLY A 58 -3.24 2.33 -0.95
CA GLY A 58 -3.04 1.43 0.18
C GLY A 58 -2.88 2.19 1.48
N SER A 59 -3.45 1.64 2.56
CA SER A 59 -3.52 2.28 3.88
C SER A 59 -2.21 2.15 4.67
N VAL A 60 -1.07 2.44 4.04
CA VAL A 60 0.28 2.24 4.63
C VAL A 60 0.53 3.05 5.90
N GLU A 61 -0.22 4.13 6.11
CA GLU A 61 -0.14 4.94 7.35
C GLU A 61 -0.66 4.20 8.59
N SER A 62 -1.48 3.16 8.41
CA SER A 62 -2.03 2.39 9.52
C SER A 62 -0.98 1.56 10.26
N ALA A 63 0.13 1.22 9.59
CA ALA A 63 1.27 0.48 10.15
C ALA A 63 2.04 1.23 11.25
N GLU A 64 2.00 2.57 11.28
CA GLU A 64 2.71 3.35 12.31
C GLU A 64 1.85 3.66 13.55
N ARG A 65 0.53 3.43 13.51
CA ARG A 65 -0.39 3.99 14.53
C ARG A 65 -0.40 3.26 15.87
N ASP A 66 0.06 2.02 15.95
CA ASP A 66 -0.03 1.18 17.17
C ASP A 66 1.27 1.11 18.00
N CYS A 67 2.31 1.86 17.62
CA CYS A 67 3.58 1.91 18.37
C CYS A 67 3.59 2.81 19.63
N LEU A 68 2.43 3.27 20.16
CA LEU A 68 2.33 4.05 21.41
C LEU A 68 1.12 3.67 22.29
#